data_AF-A0A381TRX5-F1
#
_entry.id   AF-A0A381TRX5-F1
#
_cell.length_a   1.000
_cell.length_b   1.000
_cell.length_c   1.000
_cell.angle_alpha   90.00
_cell.angle_beta   90.00
_cell.angle_gamma   90.00
#
_symmetry.space_group_name_H-M   'P 1'
#
loop_
_entity.id
_entity.type
_entity.pdbx_description
1 polymer ?
#
loop_
_entity_poly.entity_id
_entity_poly.type
_entity_poly.pdbx_seq_one_letter_code
_entity_poly.pdbx_strand_id
1 'polypeptide(L)'
;GEFVRTPKFSLARTADDWIGKAYRGGDNWICGIELAIGLYFSVTVVVAIQLGMWPALPFLMLYQAGYLYIGLLSLIQRRRETSATVLASS
;
A
#
# COMPACT_ATOMS: atom_id res chain seq x y z
N GLY A 1 27.96 -43.56 3.70
CA GLY A 1 26.52 -43.28 3.55
C GLY A 1 26.37 -41.79 3.45
N GLU A 2 26.04 -41.29 2.26
CA GLU A 2 26.02 -39.87 1.95
C GLU A 2 24.62 -39.30 2.17
N PHE A 3 24.52 -38.27 3.00
CA PHE A 3 23.26 -37.59 3.29
C PHE A 3 22.99 -36.54 2.22
N VAL A 4 22.18 -36.89 1.22
CA VAL A 4 21.67 -35.91 0.25
C VAL A 4 20.41 -35.26 0.83
N ARG A 5 20.49 -33.95 1.11
CA ARG A 5 19.32 -33.14 1.45
C ARG A 5 18.39 -33.09 0.23
N THR A 6 17.12 -33.42 0.40
CA THR A 6 16.12 -33.22 -0.65
C THR A 6 15.89 -31.71 -0.86
N PRO A 7 16.11 -31.17 -2.07
CA PRO A 7 15.74 -29.79 -2.36
C PRO A 7 14.21 -29.68 -2.32
N LYS A 8 13.68 -28.84 -1.43
CA LYS A 8 12.23 -28.62 -1.25
C LYS A 8 11.57 -27.84 -2.40
N PHE A 9 12.32 -27.56 -3.46
CA PHE A 9 11.85 -26.82 -4.62
C PHE A 9 11.86 -27.73 -5.84
N SER A 10 10.66 -28.07 -6.28
CA SER A 10 10.42 -28.75 -7.55
C SER A 10 10.80 -27.80 -8.69
N LEU A 11 12.07 -27.81 -9.10
CA LEU A 11 12.55 -27.14 -10.33
C LEU A 11 12.33 -28.03 -11.56
N ALA A 12 11.19 -28.71 -11.62
CA ALA A 12 10.80 -29.56 -12.73
C ALA A 12 9.65 -28.90 -13.49
N ARG A 13 9.93 -27.80 -14.18
CA ARG A 13 9.32 -27.36 -15.45
C ARG A 13 9.68 -25.91 -15.73
N THR A 14 10.54 -25.74 -16.72
CA THR A 14 10.48 -24.71 -17.75
C THR A 14 9.04 -24.21 -17.97
N ALA A 15 8.84 -22.90 -17.91
CA ALA A 15 7.62 -22.17 -18.29
C ALA A 15 6.39 -22.34 -17.40
N ASP A 16 6.48 -21.95 -16.12
CA ASP A 16 5.27 -21.48 -15.45
C ASP A 16 5.50 -20.16 -14.73
N ASP A 17 4.63 -19.23 -15.09
CA ASP A 17 4.68 -17.78 -14.92
C ASP A 17 4.34 -17.38 -13.48
N TRP A 18 5.07 -17.95 -12.52
CA TRP A 18 4.81 -17.77 -11.08
C TRP A 18 5.30 -16.42 -10.55
N ILE A 19 6.20 -15.76 -11.27
CA ILE A 19 6.63 -14.39 -11.00
C ILE A 19 5.64 -13.36 -11.56
N GLY A 20 4.84 -13.72 -12.57
CA GLY A 20 3.82 -12.84 -13.16
C GLY A 20 2.47 -12.81 -12.43
N LYS A 21 2.16 -13.83 -11.60
CA LYS A 21 0.81 -14.01 -11.04
C LYS A 21 0.56 -13.44 -9.65
N ALA A 22 1.59 -12.96 -8.94
CA ALA A 22 1.44 -12.50 -7.55
C ALA A 22 1.40 -10.96 -7.35
N TYR A 23 1.67 -10.16 -8.39
CA TYR A 23 1.76 -8.69 -8.26
C TYR A 23 0.97 -7.92 -9.33
N ARG A 24 -0.16 -8.47 -9.79
CA ARG A 24 -1.17 -7.63 -10.45
C ARG A 24 -1.84 -6.83 -9.34
N GLY A 25 -1.29 -5.63 -9.08
CA GLY A 25 -1.65 -4.71 -8.00
C GLY A 25 -3.13 -4.82 -7.63
N GLY A 26 -3.39 -5.49 -6.51
CA GLY A 26 -4.72 -5.70 -5.98
C GLY A 26 -5.38 -4.34 -5.76
N ASP A 27 -6.51 -4.15 -6.46
CA ASP A 27 -7.47 -3.06 -6.36
C ASP A 27 -6.93 -1.65 -6.11
N ASN A 28 -6.71 -0.94 -7.23
CA ASN A 28 -6.52 0.51 -7.30
C ASN A 28 -7.52 1.34 -6.46
N TRP A 29 -8.67 0.77 -6.10
CA TRP A 29 -9.70 1.43 -5.32
C TRP A 29 -9.33 1.60 -3.84
N ILE A 30 -8.55 0.67 -3.25
CA ILE A 30 -8.20 0.72 -1.83
C ILE A 30 -7.38 1.98 -1.49
N CYS A 31 -6.44 2.35 -2.36
CA CYS A 31 -5.65 3.58 -2.24
C CYS A 31 -6.54 4.84 -2.24
N GLY A 32 -7.60 4.84 -3.06
CA GLY A 32 -8.60 5.91 -3.07
C GLY A 32 -9.40 6.01 -1.78
N ILE A 33 -9.79 4.85 -1.21
CA ILE A 33 -10.48 4.78 0.08
C ILE A 33 -9.59 5.29 1.22
N GLU A 34 -8.31 4.91 1.26
CA GLU A 34 -7.37 5.36 2.29
C GLU A 34 -7.20 6.89 2.29
N LEU A 35 -7.05 7.48 1.10
CA LEU A 35 -7.01 8.94 0.94
C LEU A 35 -8.32 9.61 1.37
N ALA A 36 -9.47 9.04 1.01
CA ALA A 36 -10.77 9.57 1.41
C ALA A 36 -10.96 9.53 2.94
N ILE A 37 -10.54 8.44 3.59
CA ILE A 37 -10.56 8.31 5.04
C ILE A 37 -9.62 9.33 5.70
N GLY A 38 -8.41 9.51 5.16
CA GLY A 38 -7.47 10.54 5.65
C GLY A 38 -8.04 11.96 5.53
N LEU A 39 -8.74 12.26 4.44
CA LEU A 39 -9.42 13.55 4.24
C LEU A 39 -10.60 13.72 5.22
N TYR A 40 -11.39 12.67 5.43
CA TYR A 40 -12.48 12.66 6.41
C TYR A 40 -11.96 12.96 7.82
N PHE A 41 -10.87 12.30 8.25
CA PHE A 41 -10.25 12.60 9.54
C PHE A 41 -9.72 14.03 9.64
N SER A 42 -9.28 14.63 8.53
CA SER A 42 -8.87 16.03 8.52
C SER A 42 -10.03 16.97 8.87
N VAL A 43 -11.23 16.69 8.37
CA VAL A 43 -12.45 17.42 8.75
C VAL A 43 -12.82 17.14 10.21
N THR A 44 -12.75 15.88 10.64
CA THR A 44 -13.06 15.48 12.03
C THR A 44 -12.14 16.15 13.04
N VAL A 45 -10.84 16.32 12.72
CA VAL A 45 -9.90 17.07 13.56
C VAL A 45 -10.33 18.53 13.72
N VAL A 46 -10.74 19.19 12.64
CA VAL A 46 -11.26 20.58 12.70
C VAL A 46 -12.50 20.65 13.59
N VAL A 47 -13.42 19.69 13.46
CA VAL A 47 -14.63 19.60 14.30
C VAL A 47 -14.27 19.35 15.76
N ALA A 48 -13.32 18.45 16.04
CA ALA A 48 -12.88 18.14 17.40
C ALA A 48 -12.21 19.35 18.09
N ILE A 49 -11.47 20.18 17.34
CA ILE A 49 -10.92 21.44 17.84
C ILE A 49 -12.06 22.40 18.21
N GLN A 50 -13.07 22.56 17.35
CA GLN A 50 -14.21 23.43 17.63
C GLN A 50 -15.04 22.97 18.84
N LEU A 51 -15.16 21.66 19.04
CA LEU A 51 -15.84 21.07 20.20
C LEU A 51 -14.98 21.06 21.47
N GLY A 52 -13.71 21.50 21.42
CA GLY A 52 -12.82 21.52 22.57
C GLY A 52 -12.42 20.12 23.07
N MET A 53 -12.47 19.10 22.20
CA MET A 53 -12.17 17.70 22.55
C MET A 53 -10.66 17.42 22.56
N TRP A 54 -9.92 18.15 23.38
CA TRP A 54 -8.45 18.06 23.51
C TRP A 54 -7.91 16.65 23.77
N PRO A 55 -8.53 15.81 24.62
CA PRO A 55 -8.03 14.47 24.88
C PRO A 55 -8.11 13.54 23.67
N ALA A 56 -9.06 13.77 22.75
CA ALA A 56 -9.27 12.92 21.58
C ALA A 56 -8.38 13.31 20.39
N LEU A 57 -7.93 14.57 20.33
CA LEU A 57 -7.08 15.09 19.25
C LEU A 57 -5.80 14.28 18.97
N PRO A 58 -4.98 13.88 19.96
CA PRO A 58 -3.76 13.12 19.66
C PRO A 58 -4.05 11.78 18.98
N PHE A 59 -5.13 11.10 19.39
CA PHE A 59 -5.54 9.84 18.78
C PHE A 59 -6.09 10.06 17.36
N LEU A 60 -6.91 11.10 17.15
CA LEU A 60 -7.42 11.46 15.82
C LEU A 60 -6.29 11.81 14.86
N MET A 61 -5.31 12.59 15.31
CA MET A 61 -4.15 12.96 14.50
C MET A 61 -3.28 11.76 14.15
N LEU A 62 -3.15 10.79 15.06
CA LEU A 62 -2.44 9.54 14.77
C LEU A 62 -3.11 8.76 13.63
N TYR A 63 -4.45 8.61 13.67
CA TYR A 63 -5.21 7.97 12.59
C TYR A 63 -5.11 8.75 11.29
N GLN A 64 -5.31 10.08 11.34
CA GLN A 64 -5.20 10.96 10.18
C GLN A 64 -3.83 10.81 9.50
N ALA A 65 -2.74 10.90 10.27
CA ALA A 65 -1.38 10.78 9.77
C ALA A 65 -1.12 9.40 9.17
N GLY A 66 -1.60 8.32 9.81
CA GLY A 66 -1.46 6.96 9.29
C GLY A 66 -2.10 6.78 7.91
N TYR A 67 -3.37 7.18 7.75
CA TYR A 67 -4.09 7.05 6.48
C TYR A 67 -3.53 7.96 5.39
N LEU A 68 -3.18 9.21 5.72
CA LEU A 68 -2.54 10.12 4.76
C LEU A 68 -1.17 9.61 4.31
N TYR A 69 -0.37 9.07 5.23
CA TYR A 69 0.97 8.55 4.92
C TYR A 69 0.92 7.35 3.96
N ILE A 70 0.10 6.34 4.28
CA ILE A 70 -0.04 5.15 3.43
C ILE A 70 -0.67 5.52 2.08
N GLY A 71 -1.73 6.34 2.08
CA GLY A 71 -2.40 6.78 0.86
C GLY A 71 -1.46 7.57 -0.06
N LEU A 72 -0.64 8.46 0.49
CA LEU A 72 0.32 9.25 -0.29
C LEU A 72 1.49 8.39 -0.80
N LEU A 73 2.02 7.48 0.01
CA LEU A 73 3.06 6.54 -0.42
C LEU A 73 2.57 5.66 -1.56
N SER A 74 1.35 5.12 -1.46
CA SER A 74 0.72 4.30 -2.49
C SER A 74 0.55 5.08 -3.80
N LEU A 75 0.16 6.36 -3.73
CA LEU A 75 0.09 7.26 -4.88
C LEU A 75 1.46 7.51 -5.52
N ILE A 76 2.49 7.75 -4.71
CA ILE A 76 3.86 8.00 -5.18
C ILE A 76 4.44 6.76 -5.85
N GLN A 77 4.28 5.60 -5.23
CA GLN A 77 4.75 4.33 -5.76
C GLN A 77 4.12 4.05 -7.14
N ARG A 78 2.81 4.23 -7.26
CA ARG A 78 2.08 4.08 -8.53
C ARG A 78 2.55 5.05 -9.62
N ARG A 79 2.85 6.32 -9.27
CA ARG A 79 3.42 7.28 -10.22
C ARG A 79 4.79 6.82 -10.73
N ARG A 80 5.63 6.26 -9.86
CA ARG A 80 6.97 5.75 -10.23
C ARG A 80 6.90 4.54 -11.15
N GLU A 81 6.01 3.60 -10.85
CA GLU A 81 5.78 2.39 -11.67
C GLU A 81 5.29 2.77 -13.07
N THR A 82 4.32 3.70 -13.17
CA THR A 82 3.80 4.18 -14.45
C THR A 82 4.89 4.80 -15.32
N SER A 83 5.74 5.66 -14.74
CA SER A 83 6.85 6.29 -15.48
C SER A 83 7.90 5.29 -15.96
N ALA A 84 8.19 4.25 -15.17
CA ALA A 84 9.14 3.21 -15.55
C ALA A 84 8.63 2.36 -16.72
N THR A 85 7.33 2.05 -16.74
CA THR A 85 6.71 1.32 -17.87
C THR A 85 6.72 2.13 -19.16
N VAL A 86 6.42 3.44 -19.08
CA VAL A 86 6.42 4.33 -20.26
C VAL A 86 7.81 4.39 -20.91
N LEU A 87 8.88 4.58 -20.12
CA LEU A 87 10.25 4.64 -20.62
C LEU A 87 10.77 3.31 -21.18
N ALA A 88 10.30 2.17 -20.67
CA ALA A 88 10.68 0.86 -21.18
C ALA A 88 9.98 0.49 -22.51
N SER A 89 8.89 1.19 -22.85
CA SER A 89 8.09 0.94 -24.07
C SER A 89 8.43 1.86 -25.24
N SER A 90 9.37 2.80 -25.05
CA SER A 90 9.85 3.78 -26.02
C SER A 90 11.31 3.56 -26.35
#